data_AF-A0A927NRM5-F1
#
_entry.id   AF-A0A927NRM5-F1
#
_cell.length_a   1.000
_cell.length_b   1.000
_cell.length_c   1.000
_cell.angle_alpha   90.00
_cell.angle_beta   90.00
_cell.angle_gamma   90.00
#
_symmetry.space_group_name_H-M   'P 1'
#
loop_
_entity.id
_entity.type
_entity.pdbx_description
1 polymer ?
#
loop_
_entity_poly.entity_id
_entity_poly.type
_entity_poly.pdbx_seq_one_letter_code
_entity_poly.pdbx_strand_id
1 'polypeptide(L)'
;MLKLEYKKLHKVTSGETVEKIAKTYRLPVRAIVKENDLKSEVWSGQVLILPSPQGDLYTVQAGDSKALLCGSKENYEKKNGKILYPTLKVWL
;
A
#
# COMPACT_ATOMS: atom_id res chain seq x y z
N MET A 1 20.52 -5.41 -13.30
CA MET A 1 20.85 -5.53 -11.88
C MET A 1 19.60 -6.02 -11.17
N LEU A 2 19.60 -7.21 -10.58
CA LEU A 2 18.46 -7.72 -9.81
C LEU A 2 18.32 -6.86 -8.55
N LYS A 3 17.30 -6.00 -8.48
CA LYS A 3 16.87 -5.39 -7.21
C LYS A 3 16.14 -6.47 -6.43
N LEU A 4 16.74 -6.93 -5.34
CA LEU A 4 16.01 -7.72 -4.35
C LEU A 4 15.07 -6.77 -3.62
N GLU A 5 13.79 -6.78 -3.99
CA GLU A 5 12.72 -6.10 -3.25
C GLU A 5 12.50 -6.85 -1.93
N TYR A 6 13.17 -6.43 -0.86
CA TYR A 6 12.93 -6.98 0.46
C TYR A 6 11.70 -6.32 1.05
N LYS A 7 10.67 -7.12 1.34
CA LYS A 7 9.50 -6.63 2.07
C LYS A 7 9.93 -6.25 3.49
N LYS A 8 9.55 -5.05 3.93
CA LYS A 8 9.89 -4.57 5.26
C LYS A 8 8.92 -5.16 6.28
N LEU A 9 9.42 -5.69 7.39
CA LEU A 9 8.59 -6.15 8.49
C LEU A 9 8.48 -5.08 9.57
N HIS A 10 7.30 -4.95 10.18
CA HIS A 10 7.07 -4.07 11.32
C HIS A 10 6.30 -4.82 12.41
N LYS A 11 6.89 -4.88 13.61
CA LYS A 11 6.24 -5.44 14.79
C LYS A 11 5.42 -4.34 15.48
N VAL A 12 4.12 -4.55 15.56
CA VAL A 12 3.16 -3.65 16.19
C VAL A 12 3.46 -3.55 17.68
N THR A 13 3.48 -2.32 18.19
CA THR A 13 3.67 -2.00 19.60
C THR A 13 2.34 -1.58 20.25
N SER A 14 2.30 -1.55 21.58
CA SER A 14 1.07 -1.24 22.33
C SER A 14 0.53 0.15 21.97
N GLY A 15 -0.75 0.21 21.58
CA GLY A 15 -1.43 1.47 21.21
C GLY A 15 -1.18 1.97 19.77
N GLU A 16 -0.46 1.21 18.96
CA GLU A 16 -0.38 1.47 17.51
C GLU A 16 -1.67 1.06 16.80
N THR A 17 -1.98 1.79 15.74
CA THR A 17 -3.07 1.47 14.79
C THR A 17 -2.50 1.41 13.38
N VAL A 18 -3.21 0.77 12.46
CA VAL A 18 -2.77 0.67 11.06
C VAL A 18 -2.59 2.06 10.44
N GLU A 19 -3.40 3.05 10.82
CA GLU A 19 -3.30 4.44 10.35
C GLU A 19 -1.99 5.09 10.78
N LYS A 20 -1.58 4.91 12.05
CA LYS A 20 -0.31 5.47 12.56
C LYS A 20 0.88 4.82 11.87
N ILE A 21 0.83 3.51 11.67
CA ILE A 21 1.87 2.75 10.97
C ILE A 21 1.96 3.22 9.51
N ALA A 22 0.82 3.27 8.81
CA ALA A 22 0.71 3.75 7.43
C ALA A 22 1.30 5.15 7.25
N LYS A 23 0.97 6.09 8.15
CA LYS A 23 1.50 7.45 8.15
C LYS A 23 3.02 7.46 8.34
N THR A 24 3.54 6.68 9.28
CA THR A 24 4.97 6.56 9.58
C THR A 24 5.77 6.11 8.36
N TYR A 25 5.27 5.10 7.64
CA TYR A 25 5.93 4.56 6.46
C TYR A 25 5.53 5.24 5.14
N ARG A 26 4.66 6.27 5.20
CA ARG A 26 4.09 6.95 4.03
C ARG A 26 3.49 5.94 3.04
N LEU A 27 2.75 4.98 3.57
CA LEU A 27 2.06 3.93 2.82
C LEU A 27 0.54 4.15 2.90
N PRO A 28 -0.23 3.75 1.88
CA PRO A 28 -1.68 3.70 2.00
C PRO A 28 -2.10 2.68 3.08
N VAL A 29 -3.07 3.02 3.94
CA VAL A 29 -3.65 2.09 4.93
C VAL A 29 -4.13 0.81 4.25
N ARG A 30 -4.87 0.93 3.15
CA ARG A 30 -5.35 -0.20 2.36
C ARG A 30 -4.21 -1.12 1.90
N ALA A 31 -3.00 -0.58 1.74
CA ALA A 31 -1.87 -1.35 1.27
C ALA A 31 -1.34 -2.28 2.33
N ILE A 32 -1.25 -1.79 3.56
CA ILE A 32 -0.89 -2.61 4.71
C ILE A 32 -2.00 -3.63 4.99
N VAL A 33 -3.27 -3.20 4.97
CA VAL A 33 -4.43 -4.09 5.20
C VAL A 33 -4.45 -5.25 4.21
N LYS A 34 -4.32 -4.95 2.91
CA LYS A 34 -4.37 -5.97 1.86
C LYS A 34 -3.16 -6.91 1.88
N GLU A 35 -1.96 -6.38 2.11
CA GLU A 35 -0.73 -7.18 2.16
C GLU A 35 -0.73 -8.19 3.33
N ASN A 36 -1.49 -7.91 4.39
CA ASN A 36 -1.56 -8.73 5.60
C ASN A 36 -2.93 -9.38 5.81
N ASP A 37 -3.83 -9.30 4.83
CA ASP A 37 -5.21 -9.79 4.91
C ASP A 37 -5.93 -9.42 6.22
N LEU A 38 -5.73 -8.18 6.69
CA LEU A 38 -6.27 -7.73 7.97
C LEU A 38 -7.80 -7.65 7.90
N LYS A 39 -8.47 -8.41 8.78
CA LYS A 39 -9.93 -8.41 8.94
C LYS A 39 -10.41 -7.58 10.14
N SER A 40 -9.50 -7.23 11.03
CA SER A 40 -9.74 -6.47 12.25
C SER A 40 -8.59 -5.50 12.49
N GLU A 41 -8.69 -4.73 13.56
CA GLU A 41 -7.58 -3.93 14.07
C GLU A 41 -6.36 -4.80 14.41
N VAL A 42 -5.20 -4.15 14.47
CA VAL A 42 -3.93 -4.78 14.81
C VAL A 42 -3.75 -4.89 16.31
N TRP A 43 -3.00 -5.90 16.75
CA TRP A 43 -2.69 -6.10 18.17
C TRP A 43 -1.20 -6.02 18.45
N SER A 44 -0.85 -5.67 19.69
CA SER A 44 0.53 -5.60 20.14
C SER A 44 1.25 -6.94 19.94
N GLY A 45 2.46 -6.89 19.37
CA GLY A 45 3.27 -8.05 19.05
C GLY A 45 3.00 -8.67 17.68
N GLN A 46 1.93 -8.28 16.98
CA GLN A 46 1.67 -8.70 15.61
C GLN A 46 2.80 -8.22 14.68
N VAL A 47 3.20 -9.04 13.72
CA VAL A 47 4.18 -8.65 12.70
C VAL A 47 3.45 -8.40 11.39
N LEU A 48 3.61 -7.21 10.84
CA LEU A 48 3.05 -6.79 9.56
C LEU A 48 4.13 -6.75 8.48
N ILE A 49 3.78 -7.25 7.30
CA ILE A 49 4.51 -7.08 6.06
C ILE A 49 4.12 -5.72 5.48
N LEU A 50 5.11 -4.84 5.29
CA LEU A 50 4.92 -3.54 4.68
C LEU A 50 5.34 -3.61 3.20
N PRO A 51 4.46 -3.22 2.27
CA PRO A 51 4.81 -3.18 0.85
C PRO A 51 5.95 -2.18 0.60
N SER A 52 6.85 -2.53 -0.32
CA SER A 52 7.98 -1.69 -0.69
C SER A 52 7.50 -0.46 -1.46
N PRO A 53 7.76 0.77 -0.97
CA PRO A 53 7.47 1.97 -1.74
C PRO A 53 8.29 2.09 -3.04
N GLN A 54 9.41 1.35 -3.14
CA GLN A 54 10.33 1.43 -4.27
C GLN A 54 10.06 0.40 -5.39
N GLY A 55 9.28 -0.65 -5.12
CA GLY A 55 9.00 -1.71 -6.09
C GLY A 55 7.54 -2.15 -6.20
N ASP A 56 6.75 -2.07 -5.13
CA ASP A 56 5.36 -2.56 -5.14
C ASP A 56 4.33 -1.46 -5.45
N LEU A 57 4.72 -0.19 -5.27
CA LEU A 57 3.81 0.96 -5.37
C LEU A 57 4.35 2.02 -6.33
N TYR A 58 3.51 2.40 -7.27
CA TYR A 58 3.69 3.54 -8.14
C TYR A 58 3.08 4.80 -7.53
N THR A 59 3.76 5.94 -7.69
CA THR A 59 3.23 7.24 -7.27
C THR A 59 2.59 7.91 -8.48
N VAL A 60 1.28 8.09 -8.42
CA VAL A 60 0.45 8.70 -9.47
C VAL A 60 0.99 10.09 -9.82
N GLN A 61 1.18 10.34 -11.11
CA GLN A 61 1.60 11.62 -11.68
C GLN A 61 0.38 12.36 -12.26
N ALA A 62 0.55 13.66 -12.49
CA ALA A 62 -0.45 14.42 -13.23
C ALA A 62 -0.56 13.89 -14.67
N GLY A 63 -1.79 13.68 -15.16
CA GLY A 63 -2.05 13.11 -16.48
C GLY A 63 -2.25 11.60 -16.49
N ASP A 64 -1.95 10.90 -15.40
CA ASP A 64 -2.25 9.47 -15.29
C ASP A 64 -3.76 9.21 -15.30
N SER A 65 -4.13 8.08 -15.91
CA SER A 65 -5.50 7.57 -15.88
C SER A 65 -5.52 6.14 -15.33
N LYS A 66 -6.67 5.73 -14.78
CA LYS A 66 -6.87 4.37 -14.27
C LYS A 66 -6.56 3.30 -15.33
N ALA A 67 -6.96 3.56 -16.57
CA ALA A 67 -6.71 2.66 -17.68
C ALA A 67 -5.22 2.62 -18.07
N LEU A 68 -4.52 3.76 -18.04
CA LEU A 68 -3.08 3.81 -18.30
C LEU A 68 -2.29 3.02 -17.25
N LEU A 69 -2.70 3.08 -15.98
CA LEU A 69 -1.97 2.43 -14.88
C LEU A 69 -2.23 0.92 -14.75
N CYS A 70 -3.45 0.45 -15.04
CA CYS A 70 -3.82 -0.95 -14.82
C CYS A 70 -4.48 -1.63 -16.05
N GLY A 71 -4.30 -1.07 -17.25
CA GLY A 71 -4.89 -1.55 -18.50
C GLY A 71 -6.40 -1.29 -18.65
N SER A 72 -7.13 -1.12 -17.55
CA SER A 72 -8.54 -0.73 -17.55
C SER A 72 -8.94 -0.03 -16.24
N LYS A 73 -10.05 0.73 -16.29
CA LYS A 73 -10.67 1.32 -15.10
C LYS A 73 -11.07 0.24 -14.09
N GLU A 74 -11.68 -0.85 -14.56
CA GLU A 74 -12.12 -1.98 -13.73
C GLU A 74 -10.95 -2.58 -12.93
N ASN A 75 -9.84 -2.85 -13.62
CA ASN A 75 -8.65 -3.46 -13.00
C ASN A 75 -8.04 -2.54 -11.95
N TYR A 76 -7.95 -1.25 -12.26
CA TYR A 76 -7.52 -0.26 -11.31
C TYR A 76 -8.43 -0.26 -10.08
N GLU A 77 -9.75 -0.18 -10.26
CA GLU A 77 -10.68 -0.08 -9.12
C GLU A 77 -10.72 -1.35 -8.28
N LYS A 78 -10.58 -2.53 -8.89
CA LYS A 78 -10.44 -3.79 -8.16
C LYS A 78 -9.15 -3.84 -7.33
N LYS A 79 -8.05 -3.29 -7.86
CA LYS A 79 -6.73 -3.34 -7.21
C LYS A 79 -6.50 -2.22 -6.20
N ASN A 80 -7.01 -1.03 -6.50
CA ASN A 80 -6.71 0.26 -5.90
C ASN A 80 -7.97 1.05 -5.45
N GLY A 81 -9.18 0.55 -5.64
CA GLY A 81 -10.41 1.31 -5.34
C GLY A 81 -10.64 2.50 -6.27
N LYS A 82 -11.67 3.30 -5.98
CA LYS A 82 -12.22 4.27 -6.94
C LYS A 82 -11.42 5.58 -7.06
N ILE A 83 -10.60 5.91 -6.09
CA ILE A 83 -9.93 7.21 -6.01
C ILE A 83 -8.63 7.20 -6.81
N LEU A 84 -8.37 8.27 -7.55
CA LEU A 84 -7.11 8.55 -8.25
C LEU A 84 -6.83 10.06 -8.18
N TYR A 85 -5.67 10.44 -7.66
CA TYR A 85 -5.18 11.82 -7.63
C TYR A 85 -3.64 11.83 -7.65
N PRO A 86 -2.99 12.92 -8.10
CA PRO A 86 -1.54 13.01 -8.10
C PRO A 86 -0.93 12.78 -6.70
N THR A 87 0.23 12.14 -6.64
CA THR A 87 0.94 11.72 -5.41
C THR A 87 0.34 10.51 -4.67
N LEU A 88 -0.83 10.02 -5.08
CA LEU A 88 -1.40 8.78 -4.52
C LEU A 88 -0.49 7.59 -4.86
N LYS A 89 -0.21 6.75 -3.87
CA LYS A 89 0.50 5.49 -4.09
C LYS A 89 -0.48 4.37 -4.42
N VAL A 90 -0.25 3.68 -5.53
CA VAL A 90 -1.11 2.64 -6.09
C VAL A 90 -0.27 1.45 -6.53
N TRP A 91 -0.84 0.24 -6.52
CA TRP A 91 -0.18 -0.89 -7.17
C TRP A 91 -0.48 -0.85 -8.67
N LEU A 92 0.55 -1.01 -9.50
CA LEU A 92 0.39 -1.27 -10.94
C LEU A 92 0.11 -2.75 -11.16
#